data_AF-A0A937WHE7-F1
#
_entry.id   AF-A0A937WHE7-F1
#
_cell.length_a   1.000
_cell.length_b   1.000
_cell.length_c   1.000
_cell.angle_alpha   90.00
_cell.angle_beta   90.00
_cell.angle_gamma   90.00
#
_symmetry.space_group_name_H-M   'P 1'
#
loop_
_entity.id
_entity.type
_entity.pdbx_description
1 polymer ?
#
loop_
_entity_poly.entity_id
_entity_poly.type
_entity_poly.pdbx_seq_one_letter_code
_entity_poly.pdbx_strand_id
1 'polypeptide(L)'
;MRKFSFLAFALVVGLVLTTSYIISAQQRGGGQQVPGQGQQRRQMDPEAMMNQRVEQIMKQLNLSNEETAVLKPKIEGILQTRMTQNREMRTLIDALQKAVEAKDDAQIQAKLTEVKTKRKEHKAKVETLEQELIELLTLNQEATLTISGVVNSDGAGGFFGGFTGQRQQPPGQRQQRSGRGQQ
;
A
#
# COMPACT_ATOMS: atom_id res chain seq x y z
N MET A 1 -16.30 -19.21 51.94
CA MET A 1 -15.86 -20.64 51.87
C MET A 1 -16.29 -21.15 50.50
N ARG A 2 -15.39 -21.26 49.52
CA ARG A 2 -14.44 -22.36 49.23
C ARG A 2 -15.11 -23.62 48.64
N LYS A 3 -14.60 -23.98 47.44
CA LYS A 3 -14.61 -25.29 46.73
C LYS A 3 -15.82 -25.46 45.78
N PHE A 4 -15.72 -25.87 44.52
CA PHE A 4 -14.75 -26.75 43.85
C PHE A 4 -14.60 -26.35 42.36
N SER A 5 -13.42 -25.83 41.98
CA SER A 5 -12.90 -25.90 40.61
C SER A 5 -11.95 -27.08 40.57
N PHE A 6 -12.21 -28.11 39.78
CA PHE A 6 -11.24 -29.09 39.26
C PHE A 6 -12.02 -30.23 38.59
N LEU A 7 -12.51 -30.06 37.35
CA LEU A 7 -12.83 -31.19 36.45
C LEU A 7 -13.26 -30.66 35.07
N ALA A 8 -12.31 -30.34 34.19
CA ALA A 8 -12.50 -30.32 32.74
C ALA A 8 -11.17 -30.06 31.97
N PHE A 9 -10.04 -30.56 32.47
CA PHE A 9 -8.71 -30.32 31.90
C PHE A 9 -8.25 -31.42 30.93
N ALA A 10 -9.13 -32.03 30.14
CA ALA A 10 -8.75 -33.25 29.41
C ALA A 10 -9.46 -33.50 28.06
N LEU A 11 -9.77 -32.50 27.23
CA LEU A 11 -10.46 -32.80 25.95
C LEU A 11 -10.24 -31.88 24.76
N VAL A 12 -9.07 -31.25 24.58
CA VAL A 12 -8.70 -30.63 23.28
C VAL A 12 -7.19 -30.73 23.00
N VAL A 13 -6.60 -31.91 23.14
CA VAL A 13 -5.22 -32.24 22.69
C VAL A 13 -5.28 -33.41 21.69
N GLY A 14 -6.25 -33.37 20.76
CA GLY A 14 -6.55 -34.49 19.88
C GLY A 14 -6.94 -34.07 18.46
N LEU A 15 -6.16 -33.19 17.82
CA LEU A 15 -6.32 -32.94 16.38
C LEU A 15 -5.00 -32.59 15.70
N VAL A 16 -4.02 -33.50 15.80
CA VAL A 16 -2.82 -33.51 14.96
C VAL A 16 -2.75 -34.90 14.33
N LEU A 17 -2.57 -34.95 13.01
CA LEU A 17 -2.21 -36.10 12.15
C LEU A 17 -3.33 -36.76 11.32
N THR A 18 -3.63 -36.17 10.15
CA THR A 18 -4.01 -36.83 8.86
C THR A 18 -4.08 -35.69 7.83
N THR A 19 -3.44 -35.63 6.66
CA THR A 19 -2.90 -36.62 5.73
C THR A 19 -2.02 -35.86 4.71
N SER A 20 -0.84 -36.39 4.43
CA SER A 20 0.06 -35.94 3.35
C SER A 20 -0.42 -36.38 1.95
N TYR A 21 0.25 -35.86 0.92
CA TYR A 21 0.33 -36.27 -0.49
C TYR A 21 -0.56 -35.52 -1.50
N ILE A 22 -0.05 -34.38 -1.99
CA ILE A 22 -0.22 -34.02 -3.41
C ILE A 22 1.13 -34.10 -4.08
N ILE A 23 1.18 -34.93 -5.11
CA ILE A 23 2.27 -35.19 -6.03
C ILE A 23 2.41 -33.95 -6.95
N SER A 24 3.55 -33.25 -6.88
CA SER A 24 3.94 -32.26 -7.89
C SER A 24 5.09 -32.80 -8.74
N ALA A 25 4.75 -33.70 -9.67
CA ALA A 25 5.58 -34.03 -10.81
C ALA A 25 4.93 -33.40 -12.05
N GLN A 26 5.30 -32.15 -12.37
CA GLN A 26 5.08 -31.61 -13.70
C GLN A 26 6.28 -30.77 -14.11
N GLN A 27 7.19 -31.49 -14.76
CA GLN A 27 7.98 -31.06 -15.91
C GLN A 27 8.17 -29.56 -16.07
N ARG A 28 9.38 -29.17 -15.68
CA ARG A 28 10.13 -27.97 -16.01
C ARG A 28 10.24 -27.82 -17.54
N GLY A 29 9.12 -27.51 -18.19
CA GLY A 29 9.03 -27.07 -19.57
C GLY A 29 9.57 -25.65 -19.67
N GLY A 30 10.45 -25.42 -20.64
CA GLY A 30 11.23 -24.20 -20.82
C GLY A 30 10.38 -22.93 -20.76
N GLY A 31 10.43 -22.26 -19.61
CA GLY A 31 10.12 -20.85 -19.51
C GLY A 31 11.24 -20.09 -20.20
N GLN A 32 11.00 -19.77 -21.47
CA GLN A 32 11.77 -18.82 -22.27
C GLN A 32 12.14 -17.63 -21.39
N GLN A 33 13.42 -17.54 -21.02
CA GLN A 33 13.98 -16.39 -20.34
C GLN A 33 13.72 -15.19 -21.26
N VAL A 34 12.75 -14.35 -20.91
CA VAL A 34 12.60 -13.04 -21.54
C VAL A 34 13.90 -12.30 -21.25
N PRO A 35 14.74 -12.03 -22.25
CA PRO A 35 16.00 -11.34 -22.03
C PRO A 35 15.69 -9.87 -21.79
N GLY A 36 16.18 -9.33 -20.68
CA GLY A 36 16.25 -7.89 -20.48
C GLY A 36 15.01 -7.25 -19.86
N GLN A 37 14.89 -7.34 -18.54
CA GLN A 37 14.38 -6.21 -17.76
C GLN A 37 14.94 -6.24 -16.32
N GLY A 38 16.26 -6.46 -16.22
CA GLY A 38 17.06 -5.92 -15.13
C GLY A 38 17.23 -4.41 -15.29
N GLN A 39 16.14 -3.70 -15.63
CA GLN A 39 16.14 -2.25 -15.66
C GLN A 39 16.45 -1.80 -14.25
N GLN A 40 17.70 -1.36 -14.09
CA GLN A 40 18.10 -0.33 -13.16
C GLN A 40 16.85 0.50 -12.84
N ARG A 41 16.26 0.28 -11.66
CA ARG A 41 15.42 1.30 -11.04
C ARG A 41 16.36 2.49 -10.94
N ARG A 42 16.40 3.34 -11.98
CA ARG A 42 17.02 4.65 -11.91
C ARG A 42 16.50 5.19 -10.60
N GLN A 43 17.39 5.45 -9.64
CA GLN A 43 17.03 6.10 -8.39
C GLN A 43 16.53 7.47 -8.83
N MET A 44 15.24 7.52 -9.14
CA MET A 44 14.59 8.72 -9.61
C MET A 44 14.62 9.64 -8.41
N ASP A 45 15.19 10.83 -8.61
CA ASP A 45 15.29 11.82 -7.56
C ASP A 45 13.89 12.01 -6.94
N PRO A 46 13.74 11.76 -5.63
CA PRO A 46 12.45 11.88 -4.98
C PRO A 46 11.81 13.27 -5.12
N GLU A 47 12.60 14.33 -5.26
CA GLU A 47 12.08 15.67 -5.52
C GLU A 47 11.53 15.80 -6.95
N ALA A 48 12.24 15.25 -7.94
CA ALA A 48 11.76 15.21 -9.32
C ALA A 48 10.42 14.45 -9.44
N MET A 49 10.25 13.35 -8.70
CA MET A 49 8.97 12.62 -8.65
C MET A 49 7.85 13.46 -8.04
N MET A 50 8.15 14.22 -6.98
CA MET A 50 7.18 15.10 -6.35
C MET A 50 6.73 16.19 -7.32
N ASN A 51 7.68 16.86 -7.98
CA ASN A 51 7.40 17.93 -8.94
C ASN A 51 6.52 17.41 -10.08
N GLN A 52 6.83 16.24 -10.64
CA GLN A 52 6.00 15.60 -11.65
C GLN A 52 4.57 15.30 -11.15
N ARG A 53 4.43 14.84 -9.91
CA ARG A 53 3.12 14.58 -9.32
C ARG A 53 2.32 15.87 -9.14
N VAL A 54 2.94 16.93 -8.64
CA VAL A 54 2.31 18.25 -8.49
C VAL A 54 1.85 18.78 -9.83
N GLU A 55 2.70 18.75 -10.86
CA GLU A 55 2.34 19.19 -12.21
C GLU A 55 1.16 18.40 -12.79
N GLN A 56 1.12 17.07 -12.57
CA GLN A 56 -0.01 16.24 -13.01
C GLN A 56 -1.31 16.65 -12.32
N ILE A 57 -1.26 16.91 -11.01
CA ILE A 57 -2.42 17.38 -10.25
C ILE A 57 -2.88 18.74 -10.77
N MET A 58 -1.98 19.70 -10.97
CA MET A 58 -2.33 21.03 -11.50
C MET A 58 -3.01 20.92 -12.87
N LYS A 59 -2.49 20.06 -13.76
CA LYS A 59 -3.09 19.82 -15.08
C LYS A 59 -4.48 19.21 -14.99
N GLN A 60 -4.73 18.34 -14.02
CA GLN A 60 -6.05 17.72 -13.82
C GLN A 60 -7.07 18.70 -13.25
N LEU A 61 -6.63 19.63 -12.41
CA LEU A 61 -7.51 20.63 -11.81
C LEU A 61 -7.89 21.78 -12.75
N ASN A 62 -7.15 21.94 -13.86
CA ASN A 62 -7.38 23.00 -14.86
C ASN A 62 -7.53 24.39 -14.21
N LEU A 63 -6.61 24.72 -13.31
CA LEU A 63 -6.64 25.93 -12.49
C LEU A 63 -6.33 27.20 -13.29
N SER A 64 -6.87 28.33 -12.84
CA SER A 64 -6.38 29.65 -13.24
C SER A 64 -4.97 29.92 -12.69
N ASN A 65 -4.31 30.98 -13.16
CA ASN A 65 -3.01 31.39 -12.64
C ASN A 65 -3.10 31.80 -11.16
N GLU A 66 -4.18 32.49 -10.79
CA GLU A 66 -4.46 32.93 -9.42
C GLU A 66 -4.72 31.74 -8.50
N GLU A 67 -5.54 30.78 -8.93
CA GLU A 67 -5.80 29.56 -8.17
C GLU A 67 -4.53 28.72 -8.02
N THR A 68 -3.72 28.62 -9.07
CA THR A 68 -2.45 27.89 -9.03
C THR A 68 -1.50 28.48 -7.98
N ALA A 69 -1.40 29.81 -7.88
CA ALA A 69 -0.55 30.47 -6.90
C ALA A 69 -0.97 30.17 -5.45
N VAL A 70 -2.26 29.93 -5.20
CA VAL A 70 -2.80 29.63 -3.86
C VAL A 70 -2.78 28.14 -3.53
N LEU A 71 -3.18 27.27 -4.47
CA LEU A 71 -3.39 25.85 -4.22
C LEU A 71 -2.11 25.02 -4.35
N LYS A 72 -1.17 25.41 -5.23
CA LYS A 72 0.10 24.71 -5.42
C LYS A 72 0.90 24.52 -4.12
N PRO A 73 1.20 25.56 -3.32
CA PRO A 73 2.00 25.38 -2.11
C PRO A 73 1.32 24.48 -1.07
N LYS A 74 -0.02 24.45 -1.02
CA LYS A 74 -0.77 23.56 -0.11
C LYS A 74 -0.69 22.10 -0.55
N ILE A 75 -0.84 21.84 -1.84
CA ILE A 75 -0.70 20.49 -2.42
C ILE A 75 0.75 19.99 -2.26
N GLU A 76 1.75 20.83 -2.51
CA GLU A 76 3.15 20.53 -2.24
C GLU A 76 3.39 20.18 -0.77
N GLY A 77 2.83 20.97 0.16
CA GLY A 77 2.94 20.73 1.59
C GLY A 77 2.38 19.37 2.02
N ILE A 78 1.21 18.97 1.50
CA ILE A 78 0.63 17.64 1.77
C ILE A 78 1.55 16.53 1.25
N LEU A 79 2.00 16.64 0.00
CA LEU A 79 2.82 15.62 -0.64
C LEU A 79 4.19 15.47 0.04
N GLN A 80 4.84 16.59 0.36
CA GLN A 80 6.12 16.62 1.07
C GLN A 80 5.98 16.04 2.48
N THR A 81 4.90 16.37 3.20
CA THR A 81 4.63 15.82 4.54
C THR A 81 4.50 14.29 4.48
N ARG A 82 3.75 13.76 3.51
CA ARG A 82 3.59 12.32 3.32
C ARG A 82 4.88 11.62 2.89
N MET A 83 5.68 12.28 2.07
CA MET A 83 6.98 11.77 1.65
C MET A 83 7.94 11.65 2.83
N THR A 84 8.04 12.69 3.67
CA THR A 84 8.84 12.69 4.90
C THR A 84 8.34 11.62 5.87
N GLN A 85 7.02 11.57 6.10
CA GLN A 85 6.39 10.51 6.89
C GLN A 85 6.80 9.12 6.40
N ASN A 86 6.74 8.85 5.09
CA ASN A 86 7.08 7.53 4.56
C ASN A 86 8.55 7.16 4.82
N ARG A 87 9.47 8.13 4.74
CA ARG A 87 10.89 7.92 5.07
C ARG A 87 11.09 7.62 6.55
N GLU A 88 10.49 8.42 7.44
CA GLU A 88 10.57 8.23 8.90
C GLU A 88 9.89 6.92 9.33
N MET A 89 8.71 6.63 8.79
CA MET A 89 8.01 5.40 9.11
C MET A 89 8.80 4.17 8.67
N ARG A 90 9.51 4.22 7.54
CA ARG A 90 10.35 3.12 7.10
C ARG A 90 11.46 2.82 8.12
N THR A 91 12.18 3.84 8.59
CA THR A 91 13.26 3.64 9.57
C THR A 91 12.73 3.10 10.90
N LEU A 92 11.56 3.56 11.36
CA LEU A 92 10.92 3.08 12.57
C LEU A 92 10.42 1.64 12.45
N ILE A 93 9.85 1.27 11.30
CA ILE A 93 9.39 -0.09 11.04
C ILE A 93 10.58 -1.04 10.90
N ASP A 94 11.67 -0.63 10.24
CA ASP A 94 12.90 -1.43 10.15
C ASP A 94 13.49 -1.67 11.57
N ALA A 95 13.47 -0.66 12.44
CA ALA A 95 13.91 -0.80 13.82
C ALA A 95 12.99 -1.73 14.65
N LEU A 96 11.67 -1.61 14.48
CA LEU A 96 10.70 -2.51 15.10
C LEU A 96 10.89 -3.95 14.62
N GLN A 97 11.11 -4.14 13.31
CA GLN A 97 11.35 -5.47 12.74
C GLN A 97 12.60 -6.11 13.36
N LYS A 98 13.70 -5.37 13.47
CA LYS A 98 14.92 -5.86 14.15
C LYS A 98 14.67 -6.26 15.60
N ALA A 99 13.87 -5.48 16.35
CA ALA A 99 13.50 -5.82 17.72
C ALA A 99 12.66 -7.11 17.81
N VAL A 100 11.74 -7.31 16.86
CA VAL A 100 10.94 -8.54 16.73
C VAL A 100 11.83 -9.75 16.41
N GLU A 101 12.75 -9.61 15.46
CA GLU A 101 13.70 -10.67 15.08
C GLU A 101 14.63 -11.03 16.25
N ALA A 102 15.05 -10.05 17.05
CA ALA A 102 15.85 -10.24 18.25
C ALA A 102 15.06 -10.80 19.45
N LYS A 103 13.71 -10.86 19.37
CA LYS A 103 12.82 -11.25 20.47
C LYS A 103 13.03 -10.43 21.74
N ASP A 104 13.35 -9.16 21.58
CA ASP A 104 13.53 -8.22 22.70
C ASP A 104 12.21 -7.51 22.99
N ASP A 105 11.40 -8.07 23.89
CA ASP A 105 10.07 -7.56 24.22
C ASP A 105 10.07 -6.10 24.69
N ALA A 106 11.12 -5.67 25.40
CA ALA A 106 11.26 -4.30 25.86
C ALA A 106 11.46 -3.34 24.67
N GLN A 107 12.33 -3.70 23.73
CA GLN A 107 12.52 -2.91 22.51
C GLN A 107 11.30 -2.95 21.58
N ILE A 108 10.60 -4.08 21.48
CA ILE A 108 9.36 -4.21 20.72
C ILE A 108 8.32 -3.23 21.26
N GLN A 109 8.10 -3.20 22.57
CA GLN A 109 7.13 -2.29 23.19
C GLN A 109 7.50 -0.82 22.95
N ALA A 110 8.78 -0.46 23.13
CA ALA A 110 9.26 0.90 22.91
C ALA A 110 9.07 1.34 21.45
N LYS A 111 9.55 0.54 20.48
CA LYS A 111 9.47 0.86 19.05
C LYS A 111 8.06 0.84 18.51
N LEU A 112 7.19 -0.04 19.01
CA LEU A 112 5.78 -0.05 18.66
C LEU A 112 5.07 1.23 19.14
N THR A 113 5.42 1.72 20.33
CA THR A 113 4.88 2.97 20.87
C THR A 113 5.33 4.17 20.05
N GLU A 114 6.61 4.20 19.65
CA GLU A 114 7.17 5.23 18.78
C GLU A 114 6.46 5.26 17.42
N VAL A 115 6.29 4.11 16.76
CA VAL A 115 5.53 3.94 15.51
C VAL A 115 4.10 4.47 15.65
N LYS A 116 3.39 4.09 16.72
CA LYS A 116 2.01 4.52 16.96
C LYS A 116 1.91 6.04 17.16
N THR A 117 2.84 6.61 17.91
CA THR A 117 2.88 8.05 18.20
C THR A 117 3.12 8.84 16.93
N LYS A 118 4.15 8.47 16.15
CA LYS A 118 4.47 9.13 14.88
C LYS A 118 3.33 9.02 13.87
N ARG A 119 2.69 7.86 13.75
CA ARG A 119 1.49 7.71 12.90
C ARG A 119 0.38 8.70 13.26
N LYS A 120 0.11 8.92 14.55
CA LYS A 120 -0.89 9.90 15.01
C LYS A 120 -0.46 11.33 14.69
N GLU A 121 0.79 11.68 14.96
CA GLU A 121 1.34 13.01 14.64
C GLU A 121 1.24 13.32 13.15
N HIS A 122 1.65 12.39 12.28
CA HIS A 122 1.57 12.60 10.84
C HIS A 122 0.13 12.67 10.35
N LYS A 123 -0.76 11.82 10.88
CA LYS A 123 -2.19 11.87 10.53
C LYS A 123 -2.77 13.25 10.84
N ALA A 124 -2.56 13.77 12.05
CA ALA A 124 -3.06 15.09 12.44
C ALA A 124 -2.51 16.22 11.57
N LYS A 125 -1.21 16.18 11.23
CA LYS A 125 -0.58 17.17 10.34
C LYS A 125 -1.18 17.15 8.93
N VAL A 126 -1.35 15.96 8.37
CA VAL A 126 -1.92 15.79 7.03
C VAL A 126 -3.38 16.22 7.02
N GLU A 127 -4.19 15.82 8.02
CA GLU A 127 -5.59 16.25 8.14
C GLU A 127 -5.74 17.78 8.22
N THR A 128 -4.85 18.45 8.96
CA THR A 128 -4.86 19.93 9.04
C THR A 128 -4.60 20.55 7.67
N LEU A 129 -3.56 20.08 6.96
CA LEU A 129 -3.23 20.58 5.62
C LEU A 129 -4.33 20.28 4.59
N GLU A 130 -4.99 19.12 4.71
CA GLU A 130 -6.12 18.75 3.86
C GLU A 130 -7.33 19.65 4.10
N GLN A 131 -7.68 19.93 5.36
CA GLN A 131 -8.78 20.85 5.70
C GLN A 131 -8.52 22.25 5.16
N GLU A 132 -7.32 22.78 5.41
CA GLU A 132 -6.90 24.09 4.88
C GLU A 132 -6.87 24.17 3.35
N LEU A 133 -6.73 23.02 2.67
CA LEU A 133 -6.82 22.94 1.22
C LEU A 133 -8.28 22.90 0.79
N ILE A 134 -9.10 22.01 1.37
CA ILE A 134 -10.51 21.81 1.06
C ILE A 134 -11.31 23.11 1.19
N GLU A 135 -11.03 23.94 2.19
CA GLU A 135 -11.67 25.26 2.36
C GLU A 135 -11.53 26.20 1.15
N LEU A 136 -10.54 25.94 0.28
CA LEU A 136 -10.24 26.75 -0.89
C LEU A 136 -10.66 26.08 -2.20
N LEU A 137 -11.11 24.82 -2.16
CA LEU A 137 -11.48 24.08 -3.35
C LEU A 137 -12.95 24.29 -3.70
N THR A 138 -13.22 24.29 -5.00
CA THR A 138 -14.55 24.00 -5.51
C THR A 138 -14.87 22.51 -5.38
N LEU A 139 -16.15 22.15 -5.38
CA LEU A 139 -16.60 20.75 -5.30
C LEU A 139 -15.95 19.84 -6.37
N ASN A 140 -15.77 20.34 -7.60
CA ASN A 140 -15.15 19.57 -8.67
C ASN A 140 -13.64 19.35 -8.44
N GLN A 141 -12.95 20.36 -7.90
CA GLN A 141 -11.53 20.24 -7.55
C GLN A 141 -11.35 19.28 -6.37
N GLU A 142 -12.20 19.36 -5.35
CA GLU A 142 -12.20 18.42 -4.22
C GLU A 142 -12.44 16.98 -4.67
N ALA A 143 -13.41 16.74 -5.55
CA ALA A 143 -13.67 15.41 -6.12
C ALA A 143 -12.44 14.87 -6.86
N THR A 144 -11.80 15.72 -7.68
CA THR A 144 -10.58 15.37 -8.42
C THR A 144 -9.42 15.03 -7.46
N LEU A 145 -9.24 15.82 -6.40
CA LEU A 145 -8.19 15.59 -5.41
C LEU A 145 -8.46 14.38 -4.53
N THR A 146 -9.73 14.05 -4.27
CA THR A 146 -10.12 12.85 -3.55
C THR A 146 -9.82 11.61 -4.38
N ILE A 147 -10.18 11.61 -5.68
CA ILE A 147 -9.90 10.49 -6.60
C ILE A 147 -8.40 10.27 -6.78
N SER A 148 -7.60 11.33 -6.86
CA SER A 148 -6.13 11.24 -6.94
C SER A 148 -5.47 10.90 -5.60
N GLY A 149 -6.26 10.78 -4.53
CA GLY A 149 -5.80 10.47 -3.18
C GLY A 149 -4.94 11.56 -2.56
N VAL A 150 -5.09 12.82 -2.97
CA VAL A 150 -4.40 13.98 -2.40
C VAL A 150 -5.10 14.46 -1.13
N VAL A 151 -6.43 14.50 -1.12
CA VAL A 151 -7.25 14.82 0.07
C VAL A 151 -8.11 13.63 0.48
N ASN A 152 -8.55 13.59 1.73
CA ASN A 152 -9.45 12.57 2.27
C ASN A 152 -8.96 11.13 2.02
N SER A 153 -7.64 10.93 1.92
CA SER A 153 -7.09 9.59 1.88
C SER A 153 -7.11 9.08 3.31
N ASP A 154 -7.93 8.06 3.61
CA ASP A 154 -8.20 7.55 4.97
C ASP A 154 -6.98 6.93 5.71
N GLY A 155 -5.76 7.36 5.41
CA GLY A 155 -4.51 6.70 5.82
C GLY A 155 -4.32 5.33 5.17
N ALA A 156 -5.33 4.81 4.47
CA ALA A 156 -5.31 3.60 3.63
C ALA A 156 -4.93 3.91 2.16
N GLY A 157 -4.58 5.17 1.85
CA GLY A 157 -4.26 5.65 0.49
C GLY A 157 -2.89 5.24 -0.06
N GLY A 158 -2.14 4.38 0.63
CA GLY A 158 -1.00 3.66 0.03
C GLY A 158 -1.41 2.54 -0.92
N PHE A 159 -2.72 2.24 -1.06
CA PHE A 159 -3.24 1.05 -1.75
C PHE A 159 -3.90 1.28 -3.11
N PHE A 160 -3.81 2.46 -3.72
CA PHE A 160 -4.02 2.58 -5.18
C PHE A 160 -2.77 2.17 -6.00
N GLY A 161 -1.93 1.30 -5.42
CA GLY A 161 -1.08 0.35 -6.13
C GLY A 161 -1.68 -1.08 -6.17
N GLY A 162 -3.00 -1.24 -5.95
CA GLY A 162 -3.65 -2.56 -5.87
C GLY A 162 -5.01 -2.71 -6.55
N PHE A 163 -5.56 -1.69 -7.22
CA PHE A 163 -6.88 -1.77 -7.88
C PHE A 163 -6.85 -1.60 -9.41
N THR A 164 -5.79 -2.11 -10.06
CA THR A 164 -5.76 -2.36 -11.51
C THR A 164 -5.33 -3.79 -11.75
N GLY A 165 -6.21 -4.76 -11.48
CA GLY A 165 -5.83 -6.18 -11.54
C GLY A 165 -6.95 -7.20 -11.62
N GLN A 166 -8.21 -6.81 -11.86
CA GLN A 166 -9.24 -7.75 -12.31
C GLN A 166 -10.05 -7.12 -13.45
N ARG A 167 -9.45 -7.09 -14.64
CA ARG A 167 -10.27 -7.31 -15.84
C ARG A 167 -10.79 -8.74 -15.71
N GLN A 168 -12.04 -8.89 -15.30
CA GLN A 168 -12.79 -10.12 -15.54
C GLN A 168 -12.71 -10.38 -17.05
N GLN A 169 -11.90 -11.36 -17.46
CA GLN A 169 -12.05 -11.93 -18.80
C GLN A 169 -13.39 -12.66 -18.80
N PRO A 170 -14.32 -12.34 -19.72
CA PRO A 170 -15.54 -13.11 -19.82
C PRO A 170 -15.20 -14.55 -20.18
N PRO A 171 -15.73 -15.56 -19.46
CA PRO A 171 -15.57 -16.95 -19.84
C PRO A 171 -16.41 -17.18 -21.09
N GLY A 172 -15.79 -17.49 -22.24
CA GLY A 172 -16.62 -17.86 -23.38
C GLY A 172 -16.01 -18.09 -24.74
N GLN A 173 -14.73 -17.82 -25.03
CA GLN A 173 -14.24 -18.03 -26.40
C GLN A 173 -12.82 -18.56 -26.46
N ARG A 174 -12.70 -19.90 -26.41
CA ARG A 174 -11.70 -20.65 -27.19
C ARG A 174 -12.03 -22.14 -27.10
N GLN A 175 -12.66 -22.66 -28.14
CA GLN A 175 -12.30 -23.94 -28.75
C GLN A 175 -13.16 -24.18 -29.99
N GLN A 176 -12.56 -24.00 -31.16
CA GLN A 176 -12.66 -24.93 -32.28
C GLN A 176 -11.70 -24.44 -33.37
N ARG A 177 -10.44 -24.88 -33.29
CA ARG A 177 -9.57 -24.90 -34.46
C ARG A 177 -9.20 -26.34 -34.73
N SER A 178 -10.10 -26.95 -35.49
CA SER A 178 -9.92 -28.04 -36.45
C SER A 178 -8.52 -28.65 -36.52
N GLY A 179 -8.40 -29.91 -36.11
CA GLY A 179 -7.30 -30.77 -36.48
C GLY A 179 -7.26 -30.98 -37.99
N ARG A 180 -6.10 -30.70 -38.58
CA ARG A 180 -5.77 -31.06 -39.96
C ARG A 180 -4.29 -31.45 -40.01
N GLY A 181 -4.00 -32.66 -39.55
CA GLY A 181 -2.77 -33.36 -39.90
C GLY A 181 -3.08 -34.26 -41.08
N GLN A 182 -2.77 -33.78 -42.29
CA GLN A 182 -2.64 -34.64 -43.47
C GLN A 182 -1.20 -35.14 -43.54
N GLN A 183 -1.10 -36.45 -43.77
CA GLN A 183 -0.02 -37.22 -44.41
C GLN A 183 1.35 -37.23 -43.73
#